data_AF-A0A016AV82-F1
#
_entry.id   AF-A0A016AV82-F1
#
_cell.length_a   1.000
_cell.length_b   1.000
_cell.length_c   1.000
_cell.angle_alpha   90.00
_cell.angle_beta   90.00
_cell.angle_gamma   90.00
#
_symmetry.space_group_name_H-M   'P 1'
#
loop_
_entity.id
_entity.type
_entity.pdbx_description
1 polymer ?
#
loop_
_entity_poly.entity_id
_entity_poly.type
_entity_poly.pdbx_seq_one_letter_code
_entity_poly.pdbx_strand_id
1 'polypeptide(L)'
;MKIREILEDSLLIVRFSVYSCRDCLNFLISELDCSKKQSKIKMAMLIANIPVRDLHVKCKEFDNPRLYRVDSLSFDFDYSLTPYVFMIDKKGHISDFFIPRKEFPDQTKKYLERIFK
;
A
#
# COMPACT_ATOMS: atom_id res chain seq x y z
N MET A 1 -5.87 3.56 19.45
CA MET A 1 -4.91 2.66 18.79
C MET A 1 -3.67 3.48 18.48
N LYS A 2 -2.52 3.16 19.09
CA LYS A 2 -1.28 3.92 18.84
C LYS A 2 -0.64 3.36 17.56
N ILE A 3 -0.14 4.22 16.66
CA ILE A 3 0.45 3.77 15.37
C ILE A 3 1.57 2.73 15.58
N ARG A 4 2.28 2.83 16.71
CA ARG A 4 3.31 1.88 17.16
C ARG A 4 2.81 0.43 17.37
N GLU A 5 1.51 0.23 17.56
CA GLU A 5 0.89 -1.10 17.66
C GLU A 5 0.61 -1.72 16.27
N ILE A 6 0.63 -0.91 15.20
CA ILE A 6 0.48 -1.34 13.80
C ILE A 6 1.85 -1.54 13.16
N LEU A 7 2.87 -0.79 13.59
CA LEU A 7 4.22 -0.88 13.07
C LEU A 7 4.89 -2.14 13.61
N GLU A 8 4.81 -3.21 12.83
CA GLU A 8 5.48 -4.47 13.08
C GLU A 8 6.97 -4.39 12.74
N ASP A 9 7.72 -5.49 12.86
CA ASP A 9 9.14 -5.50 12.53
C ASP A 9 9.40 -5.01 11.09
N SER A 10 8.45 -5.21 10.17
CA SER A 10 8.42 -4.59 8.83
C SER A 10 7.00 -4.63 8.24
N LEU A 11 6.50 -3.48 7.75
CA LEU A 11 5.18 -3.33 7.14
C LEU A 11 5.32 -2.72 5.74
N LEU A 12 4.74 -3.38 4.73
CA LEU A 12 4.63 -2.82 3.39
C LEU A 12 3.44 -1.86 3.31
N ILE A 13 3.72 -0.60 3.00
CA ILE A 13 2.70 0.41 2.75
C ILE A 13 2.45 0.51 1.25
N VAL A 14 1.19 0.40 0.86
CA VAL A 14 0.71 0.66 -0.49
C VAL A 14 -0.13 1.92 -0.46
N ARG A 15 0.31 2.98 -1.11
CA ARG A 15 -0.41 4.26 -1.14
C ARG A 15 -0.97 4.52 -2.52
N PHE A 16 -2.25 4.89 -2.58
CA PHE A 16 -2.89 5.35 -3.81
C PHE A 16 -4.03 6.32 -3.53
N SER A 17 -4.53 6.99 -4.58
CA SER A 17 -5.76 7.76 -4.53
C SER A 17 -6.86 7.05 -5.33
N VAL A 18 -8.13 7.27 -5.01
CA VAL A 18 -9.24 6.83 -5.88
C VAL A 18 -9.20 7.48 -7.27
N TYR A 19 -8.49 8.61 -7.41
CA TYR A 19 -8.25 9.28 -8.69
C TYR A 19 -7.01 8.76 -9.43
N SER A 20 -6.27 7.81 -8.84
CA SER A 20 -5.15 7.17 -9.52
C SER A 20 -5.61 6.43 -10.77
N CYS A 21 -4.70 6.29 -11.75
CA CYS A 21 -4.98 5.53 -12.97
C CYS A 21 -5.45 4.11 -12.63
N ARG A 22 -6.65 3.75 -13.11
CA ARG A 22 -7.29 2.46 -12.83
C ARG A 22 -6.42 1.29 -13.30
N ASP A 23 -5.80 1.39 -14.48
CA ASP A 23 -4.92 0.34 -14.99
C ASP A 23 -3.67 0.17 -14.13
N CYS A 24 -3.07 1.27 -13.67
CA CYS A 24 -1.89 1.22 -12.79
C CYS A 24 -2.24 0.59 -11.43
N LEU A 25 -3.43 0.90 -10.91
CA LEU A 25 -3.96 0.29 -9.69
C LEU A 25 -4.19 -1.21 -9.87
N ASN A 26 -4.92 -1.61 -10.92
CA ASN A 26 -5.19 -3.02 -11.20
C ASN A 26 -3.89 -3.82 -11.40
N PHE A 27 -2.94 -3.24 -12.13
CA PHE A 27 -1.60 -3.82 -12.30
C PHE A 27 -0.91 -4.04 -10.94
N LEU A 28 -0.85 -3.01 -10.10
CA LEU A 28 -0.22 -3.10 -8.78
C LEU A 28 -0.88 -4.17 -7.89
N ILE A 29 -2.22 -4.19 -7.82
CA ILE A 29 -2.95 -5.19 -7.04
C ILE A 29 -2.65 -6.61 -7.55
N SER A 30 -2.66 -6.81 -8.87
CA SER A 30 -2.33 -8.11 -9.47
C SER A 30 -0.92 -8.58 -9.10
N GLU A 31 0.07 -7.70 -9.18
CA GLU A 31 1.45 -8.06 -8.83
C GLU A 31 1.60 -8.35 -7.33
N LEU A 32 0.92 -7.58 -6.47
CA LEU A 32 0.90 -7.83 -5.02
C LEU A 32 0.26 -9.18 -4.68
N ASP A 33 -0.86 -9.54 -5.31
CA ASP A 33 -1.54 -10.83 -5.09
C ASP A 33 -0.69 -12.02 -5.54
N CYS A 34 0.08 -11.87 -6.63
CA CYS A 34 1.05 -12.87 -7.07
C CYS A 34 2.16 -13.07 -6.03
N SER A 35 2.73 -11.98 -5.50
CA SER A 35 3.87 -12.06 -4.57
C SER A 35 3.48 -12.42 -3.12
N LYS A 36 2.27 -12.06 -2.68
CA LYS A 36 1.79 -12.31 -1.30
C LYS A 36 1.65 -13.79 -0.97
N LYS A 37 1.51 -14.67 -1.97
CA LYS A 37 1.34 -16.12 -1.77
C LYS A 37 2.51 -16.80 -1.05
N GLN A 38 3.64 -16.14 -0.84
CA GLN A 38 4.87 -16.75 -0.33
C GLN A 38 5.50 -16.03 0.89
N SER A 39 4.92 -14.96 1.43
CA SER A 39 5.61 -14.12 2.42
C SER A 39 4.84 -13.85 3.71
N LYS A 40 5.58 -13.66 4.81
CA LYS A 40 5.07 -13.23 6.12
C LYS A 40 4.93 -11.70 6.25
N ILE A 41 5.36 -10.94 5.24
CA ILE A 41 5.29 -9.48 5.28
C ILE A 41 3.84 -9.03 5.30
N LYS A 42 3.49 -8.24 6.32
CA LYS A 42 2.18 -7.63 6.42
C LYS A 42 2.11 -6.40 5.54
N MET A 43 0.88 -6.05 5.16
CA MET A 43 0.62 -4.95 4.24
C MET A 43 -0.52 -4.07 4.77
N ALA A 44 -0.39 -2.77 4.55
CA ALA A 44 -1.43 -1.79 4.78
C ALA A 44 -1.62 -0.91 3.53
N MET A 45 -2.87 -0.57 3.23
CA MET A 45 -3.23 0.33 2.15
C MET A 45 -3.62 1.69 2.70
N LEU A 46 -2.95 2.74 2.21
CA LEU A 46 -3.25 4.13 2.49
C LEU A 46 -4.00 4.71 1.28
N ILE A 47 -5.26 5.09 1.48
CA ILE A 47 -6.17 5.49 0.41
C ILE A 47 -6.56 6.96 0.57
N ALA A 48 -6.22 7.76 -0.43
CA ALA A 48 -6.62 9.16 -0.53
C ALA A 48 -7.93 9.31 -1.32
N ASN A 49 -8.75 10.26 -0.90
CA ASN A 49 -10.02 10.68 -1.50
C ASN A 49 -11.12 9.60 -1.53
N ILE A 50 -11.04 8.57 -0.68
CA ILE A 50 -12.10 7.55 -0.58
C ILE A 50 -13.22 8.02 0.35
N PRO A 51 -14.51 7.92 -0.05
CA PRO A 51 -15.63 8.15 0.87
C PRO A 51 -15.59 7.18 2.06
N VAL A 52 -15.89 7.67 3.26
CA VAL A 52 -15.87 6.85 4.50
C VAL A 52 -16.78 5.62 4.38
N ARG A 53 -17.94 5.78 3.75
CA ARG A 53 -18.89 4.69 3.51
C ARG A 53 -18.26 3.57 2.69
N ASP A 54 -17.57 3.92 1.61
CA ASP A 54 -16.96 2.95 0.70
C ASP A 54 -15.79 2.23 1.36
N LEU A 55 -14.99 2.95 2.15
CA LEU A 55 -13.94 2.35 2.96
C LEU A 55 -14.51 1.34 3.97
N HIS A 56 -15.60 1.67 4.65
CA HIS A 56 -16.24 0.76 5.62
C HIS A 56 -16.73 -0.54 4.97
N VAL A 57 -17.27 -0.46 3.75
CA VAL A 57 -17.64 -1.66 2.98
C VAL A 57 -16.40 -2.49 2.65
N LYS A 58 -15.35 -1.86 2.09
CA LYS A 58 -14.11 -2.57 1.73
C LYS A 58 -13.40 -3.18 2.93
N CYS A 59 -13.37 -2.51 4.08
CA CYS A 59 -12.76 -3.07 5.29
C CYS A 59 -13.44 -4.36 5.77
N LYS A 60 -14.71 -4.60 5.43
CA LYS A 60 -15.41 -5.86 5.74
C LYS A 60 -15.05 -6.98 4.76
N GLU A 61 -14.59 -6.64 3.56
CA GLU A 61 -14.23 -7.58 2.51
C GLU A 61 -12.77 -8.06 2.65
N PHE A 62 -11.90 -7.26 3.27
CA PHE A 62 -10.48 -7.53 3.38
C PHE A 62 -10.01 -7.61 4.84
N ASP A 63 -9.66 -8.82 5.31
CA ASP A 63 -8.98 -9.00 6.61
C ASP A 63 -7.50 -8.59 6.57
N ASN A 64 -6.86 -8.71 5.40
CA ASN A 64 -5.48 -8.29 5.14
C ASN A 64 -5.31 -8.07 3.63
N PRO A 65 -4.86 -6.90 3.13
CA PRO A 65 -4.28 -5.78 3.89
C PRO A 65 -5.28 -4.94 4.68
N ARG A 66 -4.80 -4.33 5.76
CA ARG A 66 -5.57 -3.32 6.51
C ARG A 66 -5.71 -2.05 5.65
N LEU A 67 -6.89 -1.45 5.65
CA LEU A 67 -7.17 -0.25 4.84
C LEU A 67 -7.28 0.99 5.74
N TYR A 68 -6.64 2.08 5.35
CA TYR A 68 -6.65 3.35 6.07
C TYR A 68 -6.94 4.50 5.12
N ARG A 69 -7.82 5.41 5.56
CA ARG A 69 -8.05 6.69 4.90
C ARG A 69 -6.96 7.68 5.31
N VAL A 70 -6.33 8.34 4.35
CA VAL A 70 -5.35 9.40 4.68
C VAL A 70 -5.97 10.79 4.81
N ASP A 71 -7.15 11.02 4.22
CA ASP A 71 -7.82 12.35 4.25
C ASP A 71 -8.20 12.82 5.66
N SER A 72 -8.23 11.91 6.64
CA SER A 72 -8.51 12.23 8.05
C SER A 72 -7.26 12.52 8.87
N LEU A 73 -6.07 12.50 8.26
CA LEU A 73 -4.81 12.77 8.94
C LEU A 73 -4.60 14.28 9.07
N SER A 74 -4.04 14.69 10.21
CA SER A 74 -3.78 16.10 10.54
C SER A 74 -2.58 16.71 9.78
N PHE A 75 -2.11 16.05 8.72
CA PHE A 75 -0.97 16.48 7.92
C PHE A 75 -1.28 16.24 6.45
N ASP A 76 -0.72 17.12 5.62
CA ASP A 76 -0.91 17.08 4.18
C ASP A 76 -0.14 15.88 3.60
N PHE A 77 -0.88 14.82 3.30
CA PHE A 77 -0.32 13.67 2.58
C PHE A 77 -0.21 14.07 1.11
N ASP A 78 0.91 13.72 0.46
CA ASP A 78 1.18 14.02 -0.96
C ASP A 78 -0.07 13.83 -1.85
N TYR A 79 -0.33 14.77 -2.78
CA TYR A 79 -1.44 14.75 -3.74
C TYR A 79 -1.16 13.91 -4.99
N SER A 80 -0.04 13.18 -5.03
CA SER A 80 0.34 12.36 -6.18
C SER A 80 -0.82 11.46 -6.62
N LEU A 81 -1.11 11.48 -7.90
CA LEU A 81 -2.07 10.55 -8.51
C LEU A 81 -1.41 9.21 -8.82
N THR A 82 -0.08 9.12 -8.70
CA THR A 82 0.66 7.90 -8.98
C THR A 82 0.69 7.01 -7.73
N PRO A 83 0.30 5.74 -7.84
CA PRO A 83 0.45 4.80 -6.74
C PRO A 83 1.93 4.54 -6.45
N TYR A 84 2.27 4.35 -5.19
CA TYR A 84 3.63 4.00 -4.77
C TYR A 84 3.60 3.10 -3.55
N VAL A 85 4.73 2.45 -3.31
CA VAL A 85 4.91 1.51 -2.22
C VAL A 85 6.19 1.82 -1.46
N PHE A 86 6.21 1.53 -0.16
CA PHE A 86 7.41 1.67 0.67
C PHE A 86 7.31 0.78 1.91
N MET A 87 8.45 0.47 2.50
CA MET A 87 8.51 -0.26 3.76
C MET A 87 8.59 0.72 4.93
N ILE A 88 7.95 0.36 6.04
CA ILE A 88 8.08 1.06 7.31
C ILE A 88 8.41 0.08 8.44
N ASP A 89 9.40 0.43 9.27
CA ASP A 89 9.78 -0.37 10.44
C ASP A 89 9.03 0.09 11.71
N LYS A 90 9.20 -0.65 12.82
CA LYS A 90 8.64 -0.31 14.14
C LYS A 90 9.08 1.04 14.72
N LYS A 91 10.19 1.60 14.24
CA LYS A 91 10.69 2.92 14.63
C LYS A 91 10.12 4.03 13.73
N GLY A 92 9.39 3.67 12.69
CA GLY A 92 8.81 4.59 11.70
C GLY A 92 9.78 4.98 10.59
N HIS A 93 10.92 4.28 10.45
CA HIS A 93 11.84 4.54 9.35
C HIS A 93 11.27 4.02 8.04
N ILE A 94 11.33 4.86 7.01
CA ILE A 94 10.88 4.53 5.67
C ILE A 94 12.07 4.00 4.87
N SER A 95 11.89 2.86 4.21
CA SER A 95 12.86 2.30 3.25
C SER A 95 12.14 1.79 2.01
N ASP A 96 12.92 1.36 1.02
CA ASP A 96 12.40 0.63 -0.14
C ASP A 96 11.28 1.36 -0.90
N PHE A 97 11.36 2.69 -1.00
CA PHE A 97 10.39 3.45 -1.77
C PHE A 97 10.46 3.07 -3.25
N PHE A 98 9.29 2.78 -3.84
CA PHE A 98 9.19 2.37 -5.23
C PHE A 98 7.87 2.85 -5.85
N ILE A 99 7.92 3.24 -7.12
CA ILE A 99 6.75 3.65 -7.91
C ILE A 99 6.50 2.56 -8.96
N PRO A 100 5.48 1.70 -8.77
CA PRO A 100 5.09 0.71 -9.76
C PRO A 100 4.67 1.36 -11.07
N ARG A 101 5.19 0.85 -12.18
CA ARG A 101 4.86 1.31 -13.54
C ARG A 101 4.38 0.13 -14.36
N LYS A 102 3.16 0.22 -14.89
CA LYS A 102 2.57 -0.83 -15.75
C LYS A 102 3.36 -1.02 -17.04
N GLU A 103 4.07 0.02 -17.47
CA GLU A 103 4.94 0.01 -18.65
C GLU A 103 6.24 -0.78 -18.41
N PHE A 104 6.61 -1.01 -17.14
CA PHE A 104 7.83 -1.72 -16.75
C PHE A 104 7.53 -2.81 -15.71
N PRO A 105 6.75 -3.85 -16.09
CA PRO A 105 6.26 -4.84 -15.14
C PRO A 105 7.39 -5.62 -14.46
N ASP A 106 8.47 -5.91 -15.19
CA ASP A 106 9.63 -6.64 -14.66
C ASP A 106 10.35 -5.90 -13.53
N GLN A 107 10.34 -4.57 -13.54
CA GLN A 107 10.92 -3.78 -12.43
C GLN A 107 10.07 -3.90 -11.18
N THR A 108 8.75 -3.87 -11.33
CA THR A 108 7.80 -4.05 -10.22
C THR A 108 7.95 -5.46 -9.64
N LYS A 109 8.03 -6.48 -10.49
CA LYS A 109 8.28 -7.87 -10.06
C LYS A 109 9.58 -8.01 -9.29
N LYS A 110 10.70 -7.52 -9.82
CA LYS A 110 12.01 -7.55 -9.15
C LYS A 110 11.98 -6.85 -7.79
N TYR A 111 11.29 -5.71 -7.71
CA TYR A 111 11.10 -5.01 -6.44
C TYR A 111 10.33 -5.90 -5.45
N LEU A 112 9.15 -6.42 -5.84
CA LEU A 112 8.32 -7.23 -4.95
C LEU A 112 9.02 -8.54 -4.55
N GLU A 113 9.73 -9.20 -5.46
CA GLU A 113 10.56 -10.37 -5.14
C GLU A 113 11.64 -10.06 -4.11
N ARG A 114 12.27 -8.88 -4.18
CA ARG A 114 13.25 -8.45 -3.16
C ARG A 114 12.59 -8.24 -1.81
N ILE A 115 11.41 -7.64 -1.79
CA ILE A 115 10.68 -7.37 -0.55
C ILE A 115 10.17 -8.66 0.07
N PHE A 116 9.53 -9.54 -0.72
CA PHE A 116 8.83 -10.71 -0.21
C PHE A 116 9.67 -11.98 -0.02
N LYS A 117 10.95 -11.97 -0.44
CA LYS A 117 11.94 -13.03 -0.12
C LYS A 117 12.18 -13.15 1.38
#